data_AF-A0A7H8QFY2-F1
#
_entry.id   AF-A0A7H8QFY2-F1
#
_cell.length_a   1.000
_cell.length_b   1.000
_cell.length_c   1.000
_cell.angle_alpha   90.00
_cell.angle_beta   90.00
_cell.angle_gamma   90.00
#
_symmetry.space_group_name_H-M   'P 1'
#
loop_
_entity.id
_entity.type
_entity.pdbx_description
1 polymer ?
#
loop_
_entity_poly.entity_id
_entity_poly.type
_entity_poly.pdbx_seq_one_letter_code
_entity_poly.pdbx_strand_id
1 'polypeptide(L)'
;MEIKNEPKISANQETEIQAILIQNRQAVRDVDFMHVEILKQDGTVAAPMEEAINEGNGIYSFSARFKEDGLYYIRIHAGNEGSLISPRKQIIVGHLTDAEIESLKQGPKNQESSSGHHH
;
A
#
# COMPACT_ATOMS: atom_id res chain seq x y z
N MET A 1 -5.22 -4.34 -5.71
CA MET A 1 -3.80 -4.68 -5.52
C MET A 1 -3.70 -5.87 -4.60
N GLU A 2 -2.70 -6.72 -4.83
CA GLU A 2 -2.31 -7.85 -3.99
C GLU A 2 -0.88 -7.65 -3.49
N ILE A 3 -0.59 -8.04 -2.25
CA ILE A 3 0.76 -8.05 -1.67
C ILE A 3 1.14 -9.51 -1.43
N LYS A 4 2.21 -9.99 -2.08
CA LYS A 4 2.56 -11.42 -2.05
C LYS A 4 3.09 -11.90 -0.70
N ASN A 5 3.65 -11.01 0.12
CA ASN A 5 4.33 -11.35 1.37
C ASN A 5 3.42 -11.21 2.61
N GLU A 6 2.11 -10.98 2.43
CA GLU A 6 1.14 -11.02 3.54
C GLU A 6 0.99 -12.47 4.06
N PRO A 7 1.07 -12.74 5.38
CA PRO A 7 1.06 -11.81 6.52
C PRO A 7 2.41 -11.64 7.27
N LYS A 8 3.57 -11.95 6.68
CA LYS A 8 4.86 -12.02 7.41
C LYS A 8 5.66 -10.72 7.38
N ILE A 9 5.10 -9.63 7.91
CA ILE A 9 5.84 -8.36 8.04
C ILE A 9 6.06 -8.07 9.52
N SER A 10 7.31 -7.88 9.93
CA SER A 10 7.69 -7.63 11.32
C SER A 10 8.30 -6.23 11.47
N ALA A 11 8.04 -5.59 12.60
CA ALA A 11 8.69 -4.32 12.91
C ALA A 11 10.20 -4.49 13.14
N ASN A 12 10.92 -3.38 13.00
CA ASN A 12 12.35 -3.22 13.18
C ASN A 12 13.25 -4.01 12.23
N GLN A 13 12.67 -4.68 11.25
CA GLN A 13 13.36 -5.40 10.18
C GLN A 13 13.05 -4.78 8.83
N GLU A 14 14.06 -4.69 7.97
CA GLU A 14 13.84 -4.38 6.57
C GLU A 14 13.18 -5.58 5.90
N THR A 15 12.10 -5.33 5.16
CA THR A 15 11.34 -6.36 4.45
C THR A 15 11.15 -5.92 3.01
N GLU A 16 11.50 -6.79 2.08
CA GLU A 16 11.12 -6.62 0.68
C GLU A 16 9.64 -6.99 0.51
N ILE A 17 8.88 -6.08 -0.06
CA ILE A 17 7.45 -6.23 -0.31
C ILE A 17 7.23 -6.27 -1.82
N GLN A 18 6.53 -7.30 -2.27
CA GLN A 18 6.11 -7.44 -3.67
C GLN A 18 4.62 -7.13 -3.82
N ALA A 19 4.31 -6.22 -4.73
CA ALA A 19 2.96 -5.79 -5.06
C ALA A 19 2.58 -6.18 -6.49
N ILE A 20 1.32 -6.60 -6.68
CA ILE A 20 0.69 -6.79 -7.98
C ILE A 20 -0.48 -5.82 -8.10
N LEU A 21 -0.43 -4.96 -9.10
CA LEU A 21 -1.54 -4.05 -9.42
C LEU A 21 -2.64 -4.81 -10.12
N ILE A 22 -3.87 -4.67 -9.63
CA ILE A 22 -5.06 -5.34 -10.16
C ILE A 22 -6.14 -4.29 -10.34
N GLN A 23 -6.67 -4.17 -11.55
CA GLN A 23 -7.80 -3.32 -11.91
C GLN A 23 -8.77 -4.14 -12.75
N ASN A 24 -10.08 -4.04 -12.51
CA ASN A 24 -11.11 -4.81 -13.23
C ASN A 24 -10.85 -6.33 -13.28
N ARG A 25 -10.28 -6.89 -12.20
CA ARG A 25 -9.86 -8.30 -12.07
C ARG A 25 -8.73 -8.72 -13.03
N GLN A 26 -7.97 -7.77 -13.58
CA GLN A 26 -6.82 -8.02 -14.45
C GLN A 26 -5.57 -7.34 -13.88
N ALA A 27 -4.40 -7.97 -14.09
CA ALA A 27 -3.13 -7.41 -13.68
C ALA A 27 -2.77 -6.21 -14.57
N VAL A 28 -2.36 -5.11 -13.95
CA VAL A 28 -1.82 -3.94 -14.64
C VAL A 28 -0.31 -4.15 -14.75
N ARG A 29 0.21 -4.26 -15.99
CA ARG A 29 1.60 -4.65 -16.25
C ARG A 29 2.47 -3.53 -16.80
N ASP A 30 1.85 -2.52 -17.41
CA ASP A 30 2.53 -1.50 -18.20
C ASP A 30 2.30 -0.12 -17.56
N VAL A 31 2.93 0.16 -16.42
CA VAL A 31 2.99 1.52 -15.85
C VAL A 31 4.39 2.10 -16.03
N ASP A 32 4.46 3.40 -16.33
CA ASP A 32 5.71 4.14 -16.52
C ASP A 32 6.44 4.34 -15.19
N PHE A 33 5.68 4.51 -14.11
CA PHE A 33 6.19 4.64 -12.75
C PHE A 33 5.25 3.98 -11.75
N MET A 34 5.81 3.59 -10.61
CA MET A 34 5.04 3.18 -9.44
C MET A 34 5.68 3.76 -8.18
N HIS A 35 5.01 4.73 -7.56
CA HIS A 35 5.40 5.26 -6.26
C HIS A 35 4.59 4.63 -5.13
N VAL A 36 5.25 4.44 -3.99
CA VAL A 36 4.70 3.79 -2.80
C VAL A 36 4.65 4.79 -1.67
N GLU A 37 3.48 4.95 -1.07
CA GLU A 37 3.26 5.71 0.16
C GLU A 37 2.85 4.72 1.27
N ILE A 38 3.54 4.79 2.41
CA ILE A 38 3.26 3.94 3.58
C ILE A 38 2.79 4.83 4.72
N LEU A 39 1.58 4.56 5.23
CA LEU A 39 1.00 5.31 6.33
C LEU A 39 0.57 4.37 7.45
N LYS A 40 0.83 4.73 8.71
CA LYS A 40 0.18 4.04 9.83
C LYS A 40 -1.26 4.53 9.93
N GLN A 41 -2.19 3.63 10.28
CA GLN A 41 -3.61 3.93 10.30
C GLN A 41 -3.97 5.07 11.27
N ASP A 42 -3.21 5.23 12.35
CA ASP A 42 -3.39 6.30 13.34
C ASP A 42 -2.81 7.66 12.89
N GLY A 43 -2.17 7.73 11.71
CA GLY A 43 -1.56 8.93 11.15
C GLY A 43 -0.22 9.34 11.77
N THR A 44 0.32 8.56 12.71
CA THR A 44 1.59 8.88 13.39
C THR A 44 2.83 8.65 12.52
N VAL A 45 2.70 7.81 11.49
CA VAL A 45 3.76 7.53 10.51
C VAL A 45 3.24 7.80 9.11
N ALA A 46 3.99 8.60 8.36
CA ALA A 46 3.87 8.74 6.91
C ALA A 46 5.29 8.70 6.32
N ALA A 47 5.57 7.67 5.53
CA ALA A 47 6.82 7.56 4.80
C ALA A 47 6.76 8.42 3.52
N PRO A 48 7.90 8.97 3.05
CA PRO A 48 7.96 9.63 1.75
C PRO A 48 7.57 8.67 0.62
N MET A 49 7.16 9.23 -0.52
CA MET A 49 6.89 8.45 -1.72
C MET A 49 8.19 7.87 -2.29
N GLU A 50 8.31 6.55 -2.28
CA GLU A 50 9.46 5.84 -2.85
C GLU A 50 9.09 5.17 -4.17
N GLU A 51 9.98 5.21 -5.16
CA GLU A 51 9.77 4.51 -6.42
C GLU A 51 10.08 3.01 -6.25
N ALA A 52 9.16 2.18 -6.71
CA ALA A 52 9.30 0.73 -6.69
C ALA A 52 10.02 0.21 -7.93
N ILE A 53 10.73 -0.90 -7.75
CA ILE A 53 11.47 -1.57 -8.81
C ILE A 53 10.49 -2.42 -9.62
N ASN A 54 10.56 -2.32 -10.95
CA ASN A 54 9.79 -3.17 -11.86
C ASN A 54 10.50 -4.52 -12.06
N GLU A 55 9.94 -5.58 -11.48
CA GLU A 55 10.45 -6.96 -11.59
C GLU A 55 9.90 -7.68 -12.85
N GLY A 56 9.05 -7.01 -13.62
CA GLY A 56 8.36 -7.56 -14.78
C GLY A 56 7.09 -8.34 -14.43
N ASN A 57 6.32 -8.71 -15.47
CA ASN A 57 5.05 -9.44 -15.36
C ASN A 57 3.97 -8.77 -14.49
N GLY A 58 4.07 -7.45 -14.27
CA GLY A 58 3.18 -6.69 -13.38
C GLY A 58 3.49 -6.89 -11.89
N ILE A 59 4.69 -7.37 -11.57
CA ILE A 59 5.20 -7.48 -10.20
C ILE A 59 6.16 -6.32 -9.97
N TYR A 60 5.98 -5.65 -8.85
CA TYR A 60 6.86 -4.57 -8.43
C TYR A 60 7.33 -4.82 -6.99
N SER A 61 8.59 -4.49 -6.71
CA SER A 61 9.22 -4.68 -5.40
C SER A 61 9.64 -3.33 -4.80
N PHE A 62 9.57 -3.24 -3.47
CA PHE A 62 10.15 -2.13 -2.72
C PHE A 62 10.56 -2.62 -1.33
N SER A 63 11.60 -2.01 -0.76
CA SER A 63 12.04 -2.30 0.61
C SER A 63 11.34 -1.36 1.57
N ALA A 64 10.82 -1.89 2.67
CA ALA A 64 10.24 -1.09 3.74
C ALA A 64 10.80 -1.51 5.09
N ARG A 65 11.05 -0.52 5.95
CA ARG A 65 11.40 -0.74 7.36
C ARG A 65 10.40 -0.05 8.26
N PHE A 66 9.58 -0.84 8.93
CA PHE A 66 8.63 -0.35 9.92
C PHE A 66 9.31 -0.27 11.28
N LYS A 67 9.19 0.85 11.99
CA LYS A 67 9.78 1.00 13.34
C LYS A 67 8.91 0.44 14.45
N GLU A 68 7.61 0.38 14.20
CA GLU A 68 6.61 0.01 15.19
C GLU A 68 5.71 -1.08 14.63
N ASP A 69 5.19 -1.89 15.56
CA ASP A 69 4.07 -2.77 15.32
C ASP A 69 2.81 -1.94 15.03
N GLY A 70 1.87 -2.52 14.29
CA GLY A 70 0.56 -1.94 14.11
C GLY A 70 -0.04 -2.13 12.72
N LEU A 71 -1.09 -1.35 12.48
CA LEU A 71 -1.91 -1.40 11.29
C LEU A 71 -1.51 -0.30 10.31
N TYR A 72 -1.11 -0.67 9.10
CA TYR A 72 -0.61 0.26 8.09
C TYR A 72 -1.43 0.18 6.80
N TYR A 73 -1.36 1.24 6.01
CA TYR A 73 -1.78 1.29 4.63
C TYR A 73 -0.57 1.40 3.72
N ILE A 74 -0.52 0.56 2.69
CA ILE A 74 0.32 0.77 1.51
C ILE A 74 -0.59 1.36 0.44
N ARG A 75 -0.29 2.59 0.02
CA ARG A 75 -0.95 3.25 -1.11
C ARG A 75 0.04 3.32 -2.27
N ILE A 76 -0.43 2.93 -3.44
CA ILE A 76 0.36 3.05 -4.66
C ILE A 76 -0.13 4.25 -5.46
N HIS A 77 0.79 4.89 -6.16
CA HIS A 77 0.50 5.84 -7.24
C HIS A 77 1.20 5.30 -8.49
N ALA A 78 0.42 4.69 -9.39
CA ALA A 78 0.95 4.07 -10.60
C ALA A 78 0.23 4.61 -11.82
N GLY A 79 0.98 4.93 -12.88
CA GLY A 79 0.38 5.51 -14.07
C GLY A 79 1.23 5.34 -15.32
N ASN A 80 0.60 5.54 -16.46
CA ASN A 80 1.22 5.69 -17.77
C ASN A 80 0.44 6.74 -18.58
N GLU A 81 1.12 7.52 -19.43
CA GLU A 81 0.54 8.43 -20.43
C GLU A 81 -0.92 8.93 -20.15
N GLY A 82 -1.12 9.67 -19.05
CA GLY A 82 -2.40 10.30 -18.70
C GLY A 82 -3.41 9.45 -17.91
N SER A 83 -3.11 8.18 -17.62
CA SER A 83 -3.88 7.31 -16.73
C SER A 83 -3.15 7.12 -15.40
N LEU A 84 -3.86 7.28 -14.29
CA LEU A 84 -3.33 7.07 -12.94
C LEU A 84 -4.29 6.19 -12.14
N ILE A 85 -3.77 5.16 -11.52
CA ILE A 85 -4.46 4.38 -10.49
C ILE A 85 -3.78 4.58 -9.15
N SER A 86 -4.60 4.66 -8.09
CA SER A 86 -4.08 4.77 -6.73
C SER A 86 -4.72 3.75 -5.77
N PRO A 87 -4.47 2.44 -5.98
CA PRO A 87 -4.98 1.44 -5.08
C PRO A 87 -4.31 1.53 -3.71
N ARG A 88 -5.09 1.30 -2.66
CA ARG A 88 -4.60 1.16 -1.28
C ARG A 88 -4.89 -0.23 -0.74
N LYS A 89 -4.01 -0.73 0.11
CA LYS A 89 -4.14 -2.01 0.79
C LYS A 89 -3.72 -1.85 2.25
N GLN A 90 -4.50 -2.43 3.14
CA GLN A 90 -4.21 -2.46 4.57
C GLN A 90 -3.39 -3.71 4.90
N ILE A 91 -2.34 -3.53 5.71
CA ILE A 91 -1.41 -4.59 6.13
C ILE A 91 -1.20 -4.57 7.64
N ILE A 92 -0.84 -5.73 8.19
CA ILE A 92 -0.46 -5.90 9.59
C ILE A 92 1.05 -6.02 9.68
N VAL A 93 1.66 -5.24 10.57
CA VAL A 93 3.08 -5.31 10.88
C VAL A 93 3.23 -5.72 12.34
N GLY A 94 3.91 -6.84 12.59
CA GLY A 94 4.06 -7.36 13.95
C GLY A 94 2.70 -7.66 14.60
N HIS A 95 2.50 -7.17 15.81
CA HIS A 95 1.27 -7.35 16.58
C HIS A 95 0.35 -6.14 16.50
N LEU A 96 -0.94 -6.36 16.73
CA LEU A 96 -1.92 -5.28 16.81
C LEU A 96 -2.34 -5.05 18.26
N THR A 97 -2.62 -3.79 18.57
CA THR A 97 -3.35 -3.41 19.78
C THR A 97 -4.83 -3.80 19.67
N ASP A 98 -5.53 -3.89 20.80
CA ASP A 98 -6.97 -4.17 20.81
C ASP A 98 -7.77 -3.15 19.98
N ALA A 99 -7.38 -1.87 20.04
CA ALA A 99 -8.01 -0.80 19.25
C ALA A 99 -7.83 -0.98 17.73
N GLU A 100 -6.67 -1.48 17.28
CA GLU A 100 -6.41 -1.78 15.87
C GLU A 100 -7.18 -3.02 15.41
N ILE A 101 -7.30 -4.04 16.27
CA ILE A 101 -8.13 -5.23 16.03
C ILE A 101 -9.61 -4.85 15.90
N GLU A 102 -10.11 -3.97 16.77
CA GLU A 102 -11.47 -3.46 16.66
C GLU A 102 -11.69 -2.67 15.37
N SER A 103 -10.72 -1.84 14.98
CA SER A 103 -10.78 -1.09 13.72
C SER A 103 -10.81 -2.02 12.50
N LEU A 104 -10.05 -3.12 12.51
CA LEU A 104 -10.09 -4.14 11.46
C LEU A 104 -11.48 -4.77 11.29
N LYS A 105 -12.18 -5.04 12.41
CA LYS A 105 -13.53 -5.62 12.39
C LYS A 105 -14.58 -4.68 11.80
N GLN A 106 -14.38 -3.37 11.97
CA GLN A 106 -15.27 -2.34 11.39
C GLN A 106 -15.01 -2.12 9.89
N GLY A 107 -13.94 -2.70 9.35
CA GLY A 107 -13.50 -2.51 7.97
C GLY A 107 -12.72 -1.20 7.76
N PRO A 108 -12.04 -1.06 6.61
CA PRO A 108 -11.27 0.13 6.30
C PRO A 108 -12.20 1.35 6.24
N LYS A 109 -11.90 2.40 7.01
CA LYS A 109 -12.63 3.67 6.93
C LYS A 109 -12.42 4.27 5.53
N ASN A 110 -13.51 4.56 4.83
CA ASN A 110 -13.47 5.27 3.55
C ASN A 110 -13.10 6.74 3.80
N GLN A 111 -11.80 7.03 3.91
CA GLN A 111 -11.28 8.36 3.61
C GLN A 111 -10.97 8.43 2.11
N GLU A 112 -12.02 8.48 1.29
CA GLU A 112 -11.94 9.14 -0.01
C GLU A 112 -12.22 10.62 0.22
N SER A 113 -11.19 11.45 0.14
CA SER A 113 -11.36 12.91 0.12
C SER A 113 -10.23 13.57 -0.66
N SER A 114 -10.32 13.49 -1.99
CA SER A 114 -10.14 14.58 -2.98
C SER A 114 -10.21 13.93 -4.37
N SER A 115 -10.86 14.43 -5.42
CA SER A 115 -11.61 15.65 -5.68
C SER A 115 -12.09 15.50 -7.13
N GLY A 116 -13.39 15.25 -7.31
CA GLY A 116 -14.05 15.22 -8.61
C GLY A 116 -15.25 16.17 -8.60
N HIS A 117 -15.01 17.48 -8.47
CA HIS A 117 -16.01 18.47 -8.87
C HIS A 117 -15.90 18.64 -10.38
N HIS A 118 -16.79 17.99 -11.12
CA HIS A 118 -17.07 18.38 -12.51
C HIS A 118 -17.75 19.75 -12.50
N HIS A 119 -17.17 20.70 -13.23
CA HIS A 119 -17.91 21.80 -13.86
C HIS A 119 -18.58 21.28 -15.14
#